data_AF-A0A0Q6X0Z8-F1
#
_entry.id   AF-A0A0Q6X0Z8-F1
#
_cell.length_a   1.000
_cell.length_b   1.000
_cell.length_c   1.000
_cell.angle_alpha   90.00
_cell.angle_beta   90.00
_cell.angle_gamma   90.00
#
_symmetry.space_group_name_H-M   'P 1'
#
loop_
_entity.id
_entity.type
_entity.pdbx_description
1 polymer ?
#
loop_
_entity_poly.entity_id
_entity_poly.type
_entity_poly.pdbx_seq_one_letter_code
_entity_poly.pdbx_strand_id
1 'polypeptide(L)'
;MQTATLKPEALAQVDLPSTPPGTDARNIDSIYDNLVHGVGHEHVTEANVEALMQRAAADHHPVLAEELREWRSNSDGDDVKPVAS
;
A
#
# COMPACT_ATOMS: atom_id res chain seq x y z
N MET A 1 -49.39 1.92 -3.00
CA MET A 1 -48.16 2.74 -2.97
C MET A 1 -47.11 1.96 -2.19
N GLN A 2 -46.15 1.37 -2.90
CA GLN A 2 -45.18 0.41 -2.35
C GLN A 2 -44.04 1.18 -1.66
N THR A 3 -43.81 0.91 -0.38
CA THR A 3 -42.69 1.45 0.40
C THR A 3 -41.39 0.84 -0.10
N ALA A 4 -40.55 1.63 -0.75
CA ALA A 4 -39.22 1.18 -1.15
C ALA A 4 -38.31 1.12 0.09
N THR A 5 -38.12 -0.09 0.62
CA THR A 5 -36.99 -0.42 1.49
C THR A 5 -35.72 -0.27 0.66
N LEU A 6 -34.99 0.83 0.85
CA LEU A 6 -33.62 0.97 0.38
C LEU A 6 -32.75 0.05 1.24
N LYS A 7 -32.20 -1.01 0.64
CA LYS A 7 -31.22 -1.90 1.27
C LYS A 7 -29.94 -1.09 1.57
N PRO A 8 -29.41 -1.09 2.80
CA PRO A 8 -28.18 -0.39 3.14
C PRO A 8 -26.89 -1.08 2.64
N GLU A 9 -26.98 -2.10 1.80
CA GLU A 9 -25.84 -2.95 1.39
C GLU A 9 -25.00 -2.38 0.22
N ALA A 10 -25.32 -1.19 -0.30
CA ALA A 10 -24.66 -0.61 -1.48
C ALA A 10 -23.53 0.40 -1.17
N LEU A 11 -23.05 0.47 0.07
CA LEU A 11 -21.80 1.16 0.42
C LEU A 11 -20.62 0.17 0.53
N ALA A 12 -20.70 -0.97 -0.18
CA ALA A 12 -19.51 -1.79 -0.43
C ALA A 12 -18.40 -0.86 -0.89
N GLN A 13 -17.37 -0.75 -0.05
CA GLN A 13 -16.24 0.16 -0.19
C GLN A 13 -15.78 0.10 -1.63
N VAL A 14 -16.01 1.19 -2.38
CA VAL A 14 -15.43 1.29 -3.71
C VAL A 14 -13.94 1.34 -3.45
N ASP A 15 -13.24 0.26 -3.78
CA ASP A 15 -11.78 0.14 -3.74
C ASP A 15 -11.22 1.07 -4.81
N LEU A 16 -11.33 2.36 -4.55
CA LEU A 16 -10.71 3.38 -5.36
C LEU A 16 -9.23 3.36 -5.00
N PRO A 17 -8.33 3.25 -5.99
CA PRO A 17 -6.91 3.34 -5.72
C PRO A 17 -6.64 4.66 -4.98
N SER A 18 -5.87 4.57 -3.90
CA SER A 18 -5.46 5.75 -3.14
C SER A 18 -4.44 6.58 -3.91
N THR A 19 -3.80 5.99 -4.92
CA THR A 19 -2.89 6.66 -5.84
C THR A 19 -3.58 7.54 -6.89
N PRO A 20 -2.97 8.69 -7.24
CA PRO A 20 -3.46 9.54 -8.31
C PRO A 20 -3.35 8.84 -9.69
N PRO A 21 -4.27 9.16 -10.62
CA PRO A 21 -4.23 8.63 -11.98
C PRO A 21 -2.97 9.11 -12.72
N GLY A 22 -2.28 8.18 -13.39
CA GLY A 22 -1.00 8.46 -14.07
C GLY A 22 0.24 8.05 -13.27
N THR A 23 0.07 7.50 -12.07
CA THR A 23 1.17 6.86 -11.33
C THR A 23 1.73 5.68 -12.12
N ASP A 24 3.04 5.71 -12.41
CA ASP A 24 3.73 4.56 -12.98
C ASP A 24 4.21 3.63 -11.85
N ALA A 25 3.42 2.58 -11.58
CA ALA A 25 3.68 1.60 -10.53
C ALA A 25 4.92 0.73 -10.78
N ARG A 26 5.64 0.93 -11.90
CA ARG A 26 6.91 0.25 -12.19
C ARG A 26 8.11 1.16 -11.95
N ASN A 27 7.88 2.45 -11.73
CA ASN A 27 8.91 3.44 -11.49
C ASN A 27 9.04 3.73 -9.99
N ILE A 28 10.20 3.38 -9.42
CA ILE A 28 10.53 3.61 -8.01
C ILE A 28 10.36 5.08 -7.62
N ASP A 29 10.76 6.02 -8.49
CA ASP A 29 10.61 7.45 -8.23
C ASP A 29 9.14 7.86 -8.10
N SER A 30 8.27 7.35 -8.98
CA SER A 30 6.84 7.67 -8.96
C SER A 30 6.13 7.04 -7.77
N ILE A 31 6.53 5.83 -7.35
CA ILE A 31 5.99 5.21 -6.13
C ILE A 31 6.45 5.99 -4.91
N TYR A 32 7.74 6.35 -4.85
CA TYR A 32 8.31 7.09 -3.75
C TYR A 32 7.66 8.46 -3.55
N ASP A 33 7.44 9.22 -4.63
CA ASP A 33 6.76 10.53 -4.59
C ASP A 33 5.37 10.42 -3.94
N ASN A 34 4.59 9.42 -4.34
CA ASN A 34 3.29 9.14 -3.74
C ASN A 34 3.38 8.77 -2.25
N LEU A 35 4.38 7.96 -1.87
CA LEU A 35 4.58 7.55 -0.48
C LEU A 35 4.95 8.72 0.43
N VAL A 36 5.74 9.68 -0.06
CA VAL A 36 6.02 10.93 0.65
C VAL A 36 4.74 11.73 0.90
N HIS A 37 3.75 11.60 0.01
CA HIS A 37 2.41 12.18 0.18
C HIS A 37 1.44 11.30 0.99
N GLY A 38 1.90 10.15 1.51
CA GLY A 38 1.10 9.23 2.33
C GLY A 38 0.14 8.33 1.55
N VAL A 39 0.31 8.21 0.23
CA VAL A 39 -0.53 7.36 -0.65
C VAL A 39 0.33 6.37 -1.44
N GLY A 40 -0.30 5.34 -2.01
CA GLY A 40 0.39 4.38 -2.88
C GLY A 40 1.16 3.26 -2.22
N HIS A 41 0.82 2.97 -0.97
CA HIS A 41 1.25 1.76 -0.28
C HIS A 41 0.86 0.48 -1.04
N GLU A 42 -0.21 0.50 -1.84
CA GLU A 42 -0.60 -0.64 -2.70
C GLU A 42 0.44 -1.02 -3.78
N HIS A 43 1.39 -0.11 -4.10
CA HIS A 43 2.46 -0.37 -5.08
C HIS A 43 3.78 -0.77 -4.43
N VAL A 44 3.84 -0.84 -3.10
CA VAL A 44 5.01 -1.37 -2.38
C VAL A 44 5.01 -2.89 -2.52
N THR A 45 6.17 -3.44 -2.87
CA THR A 45 6.38 -4.87 -3.09
C THR A 45 7.69 -5.29 -2.43
N GLU A 46 7.85 -6.58 -2.17
CA GLU A 46 9.09 -7.15 -1.64
C GLU A 46 10.30 -6.83 -2.53
N ALA A 47 10.09 -6.70 -3.84
CA ALA A 47 11.12 -6.39 -4.81
C ALA A 47 11.57 -4.91 -4.79
N ASN A 48 10.71 -3.98 -4.35
CA ASN A 48 10.99 -2.54 -4.38
C ASN A 48 11.20 -1.91 -2.99
N VAL A 49 10.73 -2.55 -1.92
CA VAL A 49 10.74 -1.98 -0.56
C VAL A 49 12.14 -1.60 -0.09
N GLU A 50 13.17 -2.38 -0.44
CA GLU A 50 14.56 -2.05 -0.09
C GLU A 50 15.06 -0.77 -0.77
N ALA A 51 14.77 -0.60 -2.06
CA ALA A 51 15.14 0.60 -2.81
C ALA A 51 14.39 1.83 -2.28
N LEU A 52 13.11 1.67 -1.92
CA LEU A 52 12.30 2.74 -1.33
C LEU A 52 12.82 3.14 0.06
N MET A 53 13.22 2.19 0.91
CA MET A 53 13.86 2.48 2.20
C MET A 53 15.17 3.25 2.05
N GLN A 54 16.03 2.82 1.12
CA GLN A 54 17.30 3.51 0.84
C GLN A 54 17.07 4.94 0.37
N ARG A 55 16.07 5.15 -0.50
CA ARG A 55 15.68 6.47 -0.97
C ARG A 55 15.14 7.35 0.16
N ALA A 56 14.25 6.82 1.00
CA ALA A 56 13.73 7.52 2.16
C ALA A 56 14.85 7.95 3.13
N ALA A 57 15.84 7.09 3.36
CA ALA A 57 17.00 7.43 4.19
C ALA A 57 17.88 8.52 3.56
N ALA A 58 18.14 8.45 2.24
CA ALA A 58 18.93 9.42 1.52
C ALA A 58 18.28 10.82 1.48
N ASP A 59 16.95 10.88 1.41
CA ASP A 59 16.18 12.13 1.39
C ASP A 59 15.81 12.65 2.80
N HIS A 60 16.28 11.99 3.86
CA HIS A 60 15.97 12.33 5.25
C HIS A 60 14.47 12.25 5.61
N HIS A 61 13.77 11.24 5.12
CA HIS A 61 12.40 10.86 5.51
C HIS A 61 12.41 9.66 6.49
N PRO A 62 12.76 9.85 7.78
CA PRO A 62 12.95 8.75 8.73
C PRO A 62 11.66 8.00 9.06
N VAL A 63 10.51 8.69 9.08
CA VAL A 63 9.20 8.07 9.35
C VAL A 63 8.85 7.09 8.22
N LEU A 64 8.93 7.54 6.97
CA LEU A 64 8.67 6.67 5.82
C LEU A 64 9.64 5.48 5.76
N ALA A 65 10.92 5.68 6.11
CA ALA A 65 11.88 4.59 6.17
C ALA A 65 11.52 3.55 7.26
N GLU A 66 10.97 4.00 8.39
CA GLU A 66 10.46 3.12 9.46
C GLU A 66 9.20 2.37 9.01
N GLU A 67 8.23 3.06 8.40
CA GLU A 67 7.00 2.44 7.89
C GLU A 67 7.30 1.35 6.85
N LEU A 68 8.23 1.59 5.92
CA LEU A 68 8.64 0.61 4.92
C LEU A 68 9.37 -0.59 5.55
N ARG A 69 10.10 -0.36 6.65
CA ARG A 69 10.74 -1.44 7.41
C ARG A 69 9.72 -2.31 8.11
N GLU A 70 8.70 -1.70 8.72
CA GLU A 70 7.58 -2.39 9.34
C GLU A 70 6.79 -3.18 8.29
N TRP A 71 6.48 -2.56 7.15
CA TRP A 71 5.83 -3.22 6.02
C TRP A 71 6.59 -4.48 5.61
N ARG A 72 7.92 -4.37 5.40
CA ARG A 72 8.75 -5.53 5.03
C ARG A 72 8.72 -6.62 6.09
N SER A 73 8.80 -6.26 7.38
CA SER A 73 8.75 -7.23 8.48
C SER A 73 7.42 -7.98 8.54
N ASN A 74 6.32 -7.31 8.17
CA ASN A 74 4.99 -7.91 8.13
C ASN A 74 4.78 -8.75 6.86
N SER A 75 5.37 -8.36 5.73
CA SER A 75 5.30 -9.10 4.46
C SER A 75 6.11 -10.40 4.47
N ASP A 76 7.28 -10.42 5.12
CA ASP A 76 8.13 -11.62 5.27
C ASP A 76 7.47 -12.68 6.19
N GLY A 77 6.48 -12.28 7.00
CA GLY A 77 5.77 -13.13 7.95
C GLY A 77 4.50 -13.83 7.40
N ASP A 78 4.08 -13.55 6.16
CA ASP A 78 2.88 -14.18 5.55
C ASP A 78 3.19 -15.54 4.89
N ASP A 79 4.44 -16.04 4.96
CA ASP A 79 4.81 -17.42 4.62
C ASP A 79 4.85 -18.33 5.86
N VAL A 80 3.77 -18.36 6.65
CA VAL A 80 3.55 -19.44 7.63
C VAL A 80 2.17 -20.06 7.51
N LYS A 81 2.05 -21.02 6.60
CA LYS A 81 1.11 -22.13 6.81
C LYS A 81 1.70 -23.47 6.37
N PRO A 82 2.33 -24.25 7.28
CA PRO A 82 2.14 -25.68 7.24
C PRO A 82 0.81 -25.98 7.94
N VAL A 83 -0.26 -26.13 7.15
CA VAL A 83 -1.37 -26.98 7.56
C VAL A 83 -0.82 -28.41 7.63
N ALA A 84 -0.27 -28.78 8.79
CA ALA A 84 0.00 -30.18 9.10
C ALA A 84 -1.32 -30.84 9.49
N SER A 85 -1.53 -32.01 8.89
CA SER A 85 -2.74 -32.82 8.79
C SER A 85 -3.33 -33.32 10.09
#